data_AF-A0AAP6SF14-F1
#
_entry.id   AF-A0AAP6SF14-F1
#
_cell.length_a   1.000
_cell.length_b   1.000
_cell.length_c   1.000
_cell.angle_alpha   90.00
_cell.angle_beta   90.00
_cell.angle_gamma   90.00
#
_symmetry.space_group_name_H-M   'P 1'
#
loop_
_entity.id
_entity.type
_entity.pdbx_description
1 polymer ?
#
loop_
_entity_poly.entity_id
_entity_poly.type
_entity_poly.pdbx_seq_one_letter_code
_entity_poly.pdbx_strand_id
1 'polypeptide(L)'
;MRVTRFCSLNEYHKFISGETLINTTDHYNGGKGGSISVGFCFTEDEPHTAWRYLKGIVYPEICMVLDIDNSLLTPSFGKYGDYSNGQDGTHACLKMEYCLTQYSNKTAKLVQTLTQEQFATSPEELLAIRLLMLTNYELGKD
;
A
#
# COMPACT_ATOMS: atom_id res chain seq x y z
N MET A 1 9.13 -9.96 10.30
CA MET A 1 7.73 -9.48 10.45
C MET A 1 7.11 -9.53 9.08
N ARG A 2 5.97 -10.20 8.95
CA ARG A 2 5.27 -10.32 7.68
C ARG A 2 4.38 -9.11 7.48
N VAL A 3 4.58 -8.42 6.37
CA VAL A 3 3.84 -7.19 6.04
C VAL A 3 3.38 -7.17 4.60
N THR A 4 2.24 -6.53 4.38
CA THR A 4 1.62 -6.27 3.08
C THR A 4 1.96 -4.86 2.62
N ARG A 5 2.22 -4.73 1.32
CA ARG A 5 2.42 -3.45 0.65
C ARG A 5 1.82 -3.45 -0.74
N PHE A 6 1.22 -2.31 -1.08
CA PHE A 6 0.76 -1.98 -2.42
C PHE A 6 1.77 -1.06 -3.11
N CYS A 7 2.11 -1.33 -4.37
CA CYS A 7 3.09 -0.54 -5.14
C CYS A 7 2.77 -0.53 -6.65
N SER A 8 3.49 0.33 -7.37
CA SER A 8 3.53 0.29 -8.84
C SER A 8 4.32 -0.93 -9.34
N LEU A 9 4.12 -1.28 -10.61
CA LEU A 9 4.87 -2.33 -11.29
C LEU A 9 6.35 -1.94 -11.45
N ASN A 10 6.63 -0.66 -11.64
CA ASN A 10 7.99 -0.14 -11.72
C ASN A 10 8.75 -0.34 -10.40
N GLU A 11 8.15 0.04 -9.26
CA GLU A 11 8.74 -0.21 -7.93
C GLU A 11 8.98 -1.71 -7.71
N TYR A 12 8.03 -2.56 -8.11
CA TYR A 12 8.19 -4.01 -8.04
C TYR A 12 9.41 -4.49 -8.84
N HIS A 13 9.58 -4.05 -10.09
CA HIS A 13 10.73 -4.44 -10.91
C HIS A 13 12.06 -3.99 -10.32
N LYS A 14 12.13 -2.77 -9.77
CA LYS A 14 13.30 -2.26 -9.05
C LYS A 14 13.62 -3.11 -7.82
N PHE A 15 12.59 -3.50 -7.07
CA PHE A 15 12.76 -4.39 -5.93
C PHE A 15 13.33 -5.76 -6.34
N ILE A 16 12.76 -6.38 -7.38
CA ILE A 16 13.20 -7.70 -7.88
C ILE A 16 14.63 -7.65 -8.42
N SER A 17 15.02 -6.57 -9.10
CA SER A 17 16.38 -6.40 -9.63
C SER A 17 17.44 -6.20 -8.53
N GLY A 18 17.02 -5.96 -7.28
CA GLY A 18 17.90 -5.70 -6.15
C GLY A 18 18.33 -4.24 -6.01
N GLU A 19 17.68 -3.34 -6.74
CA GLU A 19 17.83 -1.89 -6.53
C GLU A 19 17.37 -1.52 -5.12
N THR A 20 18.04 -0.53 -4.52
CA THR A 20 17.57 0.06 -3.26
C THR A 20 16.51 1.09 -3.59
N LEU A 21 15.28 0.81 -3.19
CA LEU A 21 14.19 1.75 -3.29
C LEU A 21 14.37 2.81 -2.21
N ILE A 22 14.13 4.08 -2.57
CA ILE A 22 14.22 5.22 -1.66
C ILE A 22 12.95 6.05 -1.84
N ASN A 23 12.30 6.39 -0.73
CA ASN A 23 11.16 7.29 -0.68
C ASN A 23 11.18 8.04 0.65
N THR A 24 11.22 9.37 0.58
CA THR A 24 11.27 10.26 1.75
C THR A 24 10.00 11.09 1.89
N THR A 25 8.92 10.72 1.20
CA THR A 25 7.64 11.42 1.23
C THR A 25 7.07 11.44 2.65
N ASP A 26 6.76 12.63 3.15
CA ASP A 26 6.01 12.81 4.39
C ASP A 26 4.50 12.81 4.06
N HIS A 27 3.81 11.72 4.40
CA HIS A 27 2.39 11.54 4.09
C HIS A 27 1.45 12.39 4.97
N TYR A 28 1.98 13.03 6.01
CA TYR A 28 1.25 13.92 6.90
C TYR A 28 1.33 15.37 6.41
N ASN A 29 2.56 15.91 6.33
CA ASN A 29 2.78 17.33 5.99
C ASN A 29 2.74 17.61 4.47
N GLY A 30 2.92 16.58 3.63
CA GLY A 30 2.87 16.69 2.16
C GLY A 30 1.79 15.83 1.50
N GLY A 31 1.03 15.04 2.28
CA GLY A 31 -0.02 14.16 1.79
C GLY A 31 -1.43 14.71 2.02
N LYS A 32 -2.44 13.82 1.92
CA LYS A 32 -3.85 14.15 2.25
C LYS A 32 -4.13 14.13 3.78
N GLY A 33 -3.09 14.06 4.61
CA GLY A 33 -3.20 14.03 6.08
C GLY A 33 -3.76 12.72 6.67
N GLY A 34 -3.80 11.66 5.87
CA GLY A 34 -4.39 10.36 6.25
C GLY A 34 -3.44 9.39 6.93
N SER A 35 -2.12 9.62 6.93
CA SER A 35 -1.13 8.77 7.58
C SER A 35 0.02 9.62 8.10
N ILE A 36 0.62 9.19 9.22
CA ILE A 36 1.84 9.81 9.77
C ILE A 36 3.13 9.14 9.30
N SER A 37 3.01 8.21 8.35
CA SER A 37 4.14 7.48 7.79
C SER A 37 5.08 8.39 6.99
N VAL A 38 6.37 8.07 7.02
CA VAL A 38 7.39 8.70 6.17
C VAL A 38 8.00 7.64 5.27
N GLY A 39 7.94 7.88 3.97
CA GLY A 39 8.43 7.00 2.92
C GLY A 39 7.43 5.93 2.53
N PHE A 40 7.86 4.68 2.61
CA PHE A 40 7.08 3.54 2.19
C PHE A 40 6.22 2.99 3.33
N CYS A 41 4.94 2.73 3.06
CA CYS A 41 3.99 2.23 4.06
C CYS A 41 3.75 0.72 3.92
N PHE A 42 3.58 0.06 5.05
CA PHE A 42 3.33 -1.36 5.20
C PHE A 42 2.25 -1.58 6.27
N THR A 43 1.52 -2.69 6.18
CA THR A 43 0.54 -3.13 7.18
C THR A 43 0.71 -4.62 7.46
N GLU A 44 0.35 -5.07 8.66
CA GLU A 44 0.26 -6.51 8.95
C GLU A 44 -1.05 -7.14 8.45
N ASP A 45 -2.03 -6.31 8.03
CA ASP A 45 -3.29 -6.79 7.49
C ASP A 45 -3.05 -7.58 6.18
N GLU A 46 -3.76 -8.69 6.01
CA GLU A 46 -3.74 -9.50 4.79
C GLU A 46 -4.14 -8.66 3.56
N PRO A 47 -3.59 -8.94 2.35
CA PRO A 47 -3.81 -8.15 1.14
C PRO A 47 -5.26 -7.75 0.87
N HIS A 48 -6.19 -8.69 0.98
CA HIS A 48 -7.62 -8.42 0.76
C HIS A 48 -8.22 -7.46 1.79
N THR A 49 -7.84 -7.62 3.06
CA THR A 49 -8.29 -6.75 4.15
C THR A 49 -7.70 -5.36 4.00
N ALA A 50 -6.40 -5.29 3.69
CA ALA A 50 -5.68 -4.06 3.46
C ALA A 50 -6.26 -3.26 2.29
N TRP A 51 -6.56 -3.93 1.18
CA TRP A 51 -7.15 -3.29 0.01
C TRP A 51 -8.48 -2.59 0.31
N ARG A 52 -9.33 -3.17 1.17
CA ARG A 52 -10.66 -2.62 1.47
C ARG A 52 -10.63 -1.21 2.04
N TYR A 53 -9.64 -0.87 2.86
CA TYR A 53 -9.54 0.47 3.46
C TYR A 53 -8.54 1.38 2.72
N LEU A 54 -7.69 0.82 1.86
CA LEU A 54 -6.75 1.58 1.02
C LEU A 54 -7.33 1.95 -0.36
N LYS A 55 -8.40 1.28 -0.80
CA LYS A 55 -9.07 1.57 -2.08
C LYS A 55 -9.44 3.06 -2.17
N GLY A 56 -9.01 3.72 -3.23
CA GLY A 56 -9.25 5.16 -3.46
C GLY A 56 -8.20 6.11 -2.87
N ILE A 57 -7.22 5.61 -2.12
CA ILE A 57 -6.07 6.39 -1.61
C ILE A 57 -4.78 5.97 -2.30
N VAL A 58 -4.62 4.68 -2.57
CA VAL A 58 -3.48 4.12 -3.31
C VAL A 58 -3.93 3.62 -4.69
N TYR A 59 -3.00 3.64 -5.64
CA TYR A 59 -3.21 3.21 -7.02
C TYR A 59 -2.25 2.07 -7.36
N PRO A 60 -2.50 0.84 -6.87
CA PRO A 60 -1.50 -0.20 -6.97
C PRO A 60 -1.72 -1.09 -8.18
N GLU A 61 -0.60 -1.39 -8.83
CA GLU A 61 -0.55 -2.39 -9.89
C GLU A 61 -0.21 -3.76 -9.31
N ILE A 62 0.57 -3.78 -8.22
CA ILE A 62 1.06 -4.99 -7.56
C ILE A 62 0.88 -4.89 -6.05
N CYS A 63 0.52 -6.00 -5.42
CA CYS A 63 0.63 -6.19 -3.98
C CYS A 63 1.76 -7.17 -3.67
N MET A 64 2.67 -6.78 -2.77
CA MET A 64 3.75 -7.60 -2.25
C MET A 64 3.48 -7.96 -0.80
N VAL A 65 3.67 -9.23 -0.46
CA VAL A 65 3.81 -9.69 0.92
C VAL A 65 5.29 -9.92 1.17
N LEU A 66 5.84 -9.23 2.17
CA LEU A 66 7.26 -9.20 2.48
C LEU A 66 7.49 -9.71 3.91
N ASP A 67 8.67 -10.27 4.15
CA ASP A 67 9.19 -10.51 5.50
C ASP A 67 10.38 -9.57 5.73
N ILE A 68 10.25 -8.70 6.72
CA ILE A 68 11.21 -7.64 7.06
C ILE A 68 11.58 -7.76 8.53
N ASP A 69 12.86 -7.58 8.87
CA ASP A 69 13.26 -7.47 10.27
C ASP A 69 12.53 -6.29 10.93
N ASN A 70 11.83 -6.57 12.04
CA ASN A 70 11.04 -5.56 12.75
C ASN A 70 11.89 -4.39 13.25
N SER A 71 13.18 -4.61 13.54
CA SER A 71 14.09 -3.54 13.97
C SER A 71 14.35 -2.48 12.91
N LEU A 72 14.05 -2.78 11.64
CA LEU A 72 14.14 -1.83 10.55
C LEU A 72 12.88 -0.95 10.47
N LEU A 73 11.72 -1.49 10.85
CA LEU A 73 10.43 -0.83 10.67
C LEU A 73 10.20 0.26 11.72
N THR A 74 9.68 1.40 11.28
CA THR A 74 9.19 2.46 12.19
C THR A 74 7.67 2.34 12.32
N PRO A 75 7.12 2.16 13.55
CA PRO A 75 5.68 2.16 13.75
C PRO A 75 5.04 3.49 13.36
N SER A 76 3.85 3.41 12.80
CA SER A 76 3.06 4.54 12.30
C SER A 76 1.56 4.26 12.42
N PHE A 77 0.74 5.23 12.04
CA PHE A 77 -0.70 5.13 12.04
C PHE A 77 -1.32 5.81 10.82
N GLY A 78 -2.35 5.17 10.28
CA GLY A 78 -3.20 5.71 9.24
C GLY A 78 -4.65 5.82 9.70
N LYS A 79 -5.34 6.87 9.26
CA LYS A 79 -6.77 7.09 9.41
C LYS A 79 -7.45 6.85 8.07
N TYR A 80 -8.31 5.84 8.01
CA TYR A 80 -8.95 5.35 6.79
C TYR A 80 -10.46 5.34 6.90
N GLY A 81 -11.15 5.30 5.76
CA GLY A 81 -12.56 4.97 5.73
C GLY A 81 -12.79 3.55 6.28
N ASP A 82 -13.77 3.40 7.16
CA ASP A 82 -14.17 2.11 7.71
C ASP A 82 -15.20 1.46 6.78
N TYR A 83 -14.76 0.41 6.10
CA TYR A 83 -15.60 -0.41 5.23
C TYR A 83 -15.94 -1.77 5.86
N SER A 84 -15.72 -1.93 7.16
CA SER A 84 -16.12 -3.14 7.88
C SER A 84 -17.64 -3.20 8.02
N ASN A 85 -18.19 -4.42 8.17
CA ASN A 85 -19.59 -4.66 8.52
C ASN A 85 -20.65 -4.02 7.60
N GLY A 86 -20.36 -3.86 6.30
CA GLY A 86 -21.31 -3.27 5.34
C GLY A 86 -21.47 -1.76 5.45
N GLN A 87 -20.56 -1.07 6.15
CA GLN A 87 -20.50 0.38 6.15
C GLN A 87 -19.98 0.91 4.80
N ASP A 88 -20.46 2.08 4.40
CA ASP A 88 -20.16 2.74 3.13
C ASP A 88 -18.85 3.57 3.15
N GLY A 89 -18.05 3.46 4.23
CA GLY A 89 -16.83 4.25 4.40
C GLY A 89 -17.05 5.64 4.99
N THR A 90 -18.26 5.96 5.47
CA THR A 90 -18.57 7.24 6.13
C THR A 90 -17.93 7.40 7.51
N HIS A 91 -17.59 6.29 8.17
CA HIS A 91 -16.87 6.29 9.43
C HIS A 91 -15.37 6.17 9.20
N ALA A 92 -14.57 6.60 10.18
CA ALA A 92 -13.13 6.46 10.13
C ALA A 92 -12.66 5.35 11.08
N CYS A 93 -11.71 4.55 10.61
CA CYS A 93 -10.94 3.62 11.45
C CYS A 93 -9.48 4.06 11.54
N LEU A 94 -8.83 3.72 12.65
CA LEU A 94 -7.39 3.87 12.80
C LEU A 94 -6.73 2.51 12.55
N LYS A 95 -5.68 2.51 11.74
CA LYS A 95 -4.87 1.33 11.42
C LYS A 95 -3.44 1.55 11.85
N MET A 96 -2.88 0.54 12.51
CA MET A 96 -1.45 0.49 12.76
C MET A 96 -0.73 0.21 11.45
N GLU A 97 0.34 0.95 11.21
CA GLU A 97 1.16 0.85 10.02
C GLU A 97 2.63 0.78 10.41
N TYR A 98 3.44 0.45 9.43
CA TYR A 98 4.88 0.50 9.54
C TYR A 98 5.46 1.24 8.35
N CYS A 99 6.56 1.94 8.54
CA CYS A 99 7.21 2.64 7.44
C CYS A 99 8.74 2.51 7.43
N LEU A 100 9.29 2.68 6.23
CA LEU A 100 10.71 2.71 5.91
C LEU A 100 10.97 3.73 4.80
N THR A 101 12.06 4.48 4.89
CA THR A 101 12.46 5.39 3.80
C THR A 101 13.29 4.70 2.72
N GLN A 102 13.88 3.55 3.02
CA GLN A 102 14.67 2.78 2.08
C GLN A 102 14.61 1.28 2.36
N TYR A 103 14.60 0.47 1.31
CA TYR A 103 14.71 -1.00 1.41
C TYR A 103 15.06 -1.61 0.05
N SER A 104 15.49 -2.88 0.05
CA SER A 104 15.72 -3.69 -1.16
C SER A 104 15.39 -5.15 -0.88
N ASN A 105 15.56 -6.02 -1.88
CA ASN A 105 15.43 -7.47 -1.70
C ASN A 105 16.52 -8.08 -0.77
N LYS A 106 17.51 -7.30 -0.33
CA LYS A 106 18.51 -7.69 0.68
C LYS A 106 18.01 -7.50 2.11
N THR A 107 17.10 -6.55 2.32
CA THR A 107 16.57 -6.18 3.65
C THR A 107 15.12 -6.62 3.85
N ALA A 108 14.43 -6.96 2.77
CA ALA A 108 13.07 -7.48 2.77
C ALA A 108 13.00 -8.72 1.87
N LYS A 109 12.51 -9.84 2.40
CA LYS A 109 12.31 -11.06 1.62
C LYS A 109 10.91 -11.06 1.02
N LEU A 110 10.80 -11.23 -0.29
CA LEU A 110 9.50 -11.45 -0.94
C LEU A 110 8.93 -12.82 -0.56
N VAL A 111 7.70 -12.82 -0.04
CA VAL A 111 6.95 -14.02 0.30
C VAL A 111 5.93 -14.33 -0.78
N GLN A 112 5.21 -13.31 -1.26
CA GLN A 112 4.15 -13.45 -2.26
C GLN A 112 4.00 -12.18 -3.08
N THR A 113 3.63 -12.35 -4.36
CA THR A 113 3.19 -11.28 -5.26
C THR A 113 1.76 -11.56 -5.68
N LEU A 114 0.91 -10.54 -5.68
CA LEU A 114 -0.50 -10.60 -6.06
C LEU A 114 -0.80 -9.54 -7.11
N THR A 115 -1.47 -9.94 -8.20
CA THR A 115 -2.07 -9.01 -9.16
C THR A 115 -3.39 -8.44 -8.63
N GLN A 116 -3.92 -7.42 -9.29
CA GLN A 116 -5.18 -6.78 -8.95
C GLN A 116 -6.33 -7.78 -8.82
N GLU A 117 -6.44 -8.74 -9.75
CA GLU A 117 -7.44 -9.81 -9.75
C GLU A 117 -7.30 -10.76 -8.56
N GLN A 118 -6.10 -10.84 -7.99
CA GLN A 118 -5.82 -11.73 -6.88
C GLN A 118 -6.03 -11.07 -5.52
N PHE A 119 -6.00 -9.74 -5.39
CA PHE A 119 -6.28 -9.05 -4.11
C PHE A 119 -7.64 -8.34 -4.07
N ALA A 120 -8.22 -7.94 -5.21
CA ALA A 120 -9.57 -7.41 -5.30
C ALA A 120 -10.59 -8.54 -5.51
N THR A 121 -11.31 -8.89 -4.45
CA THR A 121 -12.17 -10.08 -4.39
C THR A 121 -13.58 -9.89 -4.90
N SER A 122 -13.98 -8.64 -5.18
CA SER A 122 -15.32 -8.31 -5.68
C SER A 122 -15.26 -7.57 -7.02
N PRO A 123 -16.28 -7.72 -7.88
CA PRO A 123 -16.39 -6.95 -9.11
C PRO A 123 -16.33 -5.44 -8.88
N GLU A 124 -16.89 -4.95 -7.78
CA GLU A 124 -16.88 -3.54 -7.40
C GLU A 124 -15.47 -3.05 -7.06
N GLU A 125 -14.67 -3.87 -6.35
CA GLU A 125 -13.27 -3.56 -6.06
C GLU A 125 -12.43 -3.52 -7.34
N LEU A 126 -12.65 -4.45 -8.27
CA LEU A 126 -11.98 -4.45 -9.58
C LEU A 126 -12.39 -3.25 -10.44
N LEU A 127 -13.67 -2.88 -10.42
CA LEU A 127 -14.16 -1.69 -11.12
C LEU A 127 -13.53 -0.43 -10.52
N ALA A 128 -13.44 -0.32 -9.19
CA ALA A 128 -12.79 0.80 -8.53
C ALA A 128 -11.34 0.96 -8.98
N ILE A 129 -10.57 -0.13 -9.04
CA ILE A 129 -9.20 -0.12 -9.58
C ILE A 129 -9.17 0.43 -11.01
N ARG A 130 -10.03 -0.08 -11.89
CA ARG A 130 -10.07 0.34 -13.30
C ARG A 130 -10.40 1.82 -13.46
N LEU A 131 -11.39 2.31 -12.71
CA LEU A 131 -11.78 3.73 -12.72
C LEU A 131 -10.63 4.62 -12.22
N LEU A 132 -9.97 4.21 -11.13
CA LEU A 132 -8.82 4.92 -10.58
C LEU A 132 -7.66 5.00 -11.59
N MET A 133 -7.36 3.90 -12.29
CA MET A 133 -6.32 3.88 -13.33
C MET A 133 -6.66 4.80 -14.50
N LEU A 134 -7.91 4.82 -14.97
CA LEU A 134 -8.35 5.72 -16.05
C LEU A 134 -8.19 7.19 -15.67
N THR A 135 -8.60 7.57 -14.46
CA THR A 135 -8.49 8.97 -13.99
C THR A 135 -7.04 9.44 -13.83
N ASN A 136 -6.09 8.54 -13.51
CA ASN A 136 -4.68 8.90 -13.43
C ASN A 136 -4.00 8.95 -14.80
N TYR A 137 -4.40 8.08 -15.74
CA TYR A 137 -3.87 8.11 -17.10
C TYR A 137 -4.22 9.44 -17.81
N GLU A 138 -5.38 10.02 -17.50
CA GLU A 138 -5.78 11.35 -17.99
C GLU A 138 -5.06 12.52 -17.30
N LEU A 139 -4.44 12.29 -16.13
CA LEU A 139 -3.81 13.33 -15.32
C LEU A 139 -2.27 13.34 -15.37
N GLY A 140 -1.63 12.41 -16.10
CA GLY A 140 -0.21 12.47 -16.42
C GLY A 140 0.73 12.59 -15.22
N LYS A 141 0.42 11.93 -14.10
CA LYS A 141 1.30 11.89 -12.92
C LYS A 141 2.00 10.53 -12.85
N ASP A 142 3.23 10.51 -13.37
CA ASP A 142 4.27 9.51 -13.08
C ASP A 142 4.88 9.74 -11.69
#